data_AF-F4SDE9-F1
#
_entry.id   AF-F4SDE9-F1
#
_cell.length_a   1.000
_cell.length_b   1.000
_cell.length_c   1.000
_cell.angle_alpha   90.00
_cell.angle_beta   90.00
_cell.angle_gamma   90.00
#
_symmetry.space_group_name_H-M   'P 1'
#
loop_
_entity.id
_entity.type
_entity.pdbx_description
1 polymer ?
#
loop_
_entity_poly.entity_id
_entity_poly.type
_entity_poly.pdbx_seq_one_letter_code
_entity_poly.pdbx_strand_id
1 'polypeptide(L)'
;MDNQPSSSTNAVQMSLISTNREVAGWLPDHNDGICQSQTDWLKFLMKRTKLEAPYPPSPTSTQLSNLPVILPSLIQADRSVFSTPQSTSEQPPSDTDKPLRRQKDCWYLYRTLFYHDLNHFGIQIDPLTFDWLQPESSRWNSTMLTFVVKHWTWAKDHSAFSNYSIDPQQIDELKCFGILERWLRGKKSALKKEARNNDYKSVKIRNARHKTVRSTSILTH
;
A
#
# COMPACT_ATOMS: atom_id res chain seq x y z
N MET A 1 -0.32 -41.50 34.47
CA MET A 1 -0.77 -40.11 34.65
C MET A 1 0.48 -39.32 34.92
N ASP A 2 1.06 -38.69 33.89
CA ASP A 2 2.20 -37.79 34.05
C ASP A 2 1.95 -36.54 33.21
N ASN A 3 1.76 -35.45 33.94
CA ASN A 3 1.48 -34.11 33.46
C ASN A 3 2.83 -33.37 33.38
N GLN A 4 3.23 -32.92 32.19
CA GLN A 4 4.30 -31.92 32.01
C GLN A 4 3.89 -30.95 30.89
N PRO A 5 4.34 -29.68 31.00
CA PRO A 5 3.49 -28.52 30.79
C PRO A 5 3.53 -27.99 29.35
N SER A 6 2.38 -27.48 28.93
CA SER A 6 2.22 -26.63 27.76
C SER A 6 3.02 -25.33 27.93
N SER A 7 4.18 -25.24 27.29
CA SER A 7 4.91 -23.99 27.11
C SER A 7 4.15 -23.09 26.13
N SER A 8 3.26 -22.27 26.67
CA SER A 8 2.63 -21.15 25.97
C SER A 8 3.66 -20.03 25.80
N THR A 9 4.30 -19.97 24.64
CA THR A 9 5.06 -18.79 24.20
C THR A 9 4.12 -17.60 24.03
N ASN A 10 4.05 -16.77 25.06
CA ASN A 10 3.47 -15.43 25.00
C ASN A 10 4.38 -14.56 24.13
N ALA A 11 4.10 -14.49 22.83
CA ALA A 11 4.69 -13.48 21.97
C ALA A 11 4.21 -12.10 22.46
N VAL A 12 5.12 -11.32 23.03
CA VAL A 12 4.85 -9.94 23.47
C VAL A 12 4.45 -9.13 22.24
N GLN A 13 3.15 -8.85 22.10
CA GLN A 13 2.64 -8.03 21.02
C GLN A 13 3.03 -6.57 21.26
N MET A 14 4.14 -6.16 20.65
CA MET A 14 4.60 -4.78 20.66
C MET A 14 3.54 -3.82 20.13
N SER A 15 3.45 -2.64 20.75
CA SER A 15 2.53 -1.59 20.31
C SER A 15 2.98 -1.05 18.94
N LEU A 16 2.02 -0.61 18.11
CA LEU A 16 2.36 0.05 16.84
C LEU A 16 3.33 1.24 17.03
N ILE A 17 3.25 1.92 18.18
CA ILE A 17 4.12 3.04 18.52
C ILE A 17 5.57 2.57 18.73
N SER A 18 5.78 1.44 19.42
CA SER A 18 7.12 0.89 19.64
C SER A 18 7.73 0.35 18.35
N THR A 19 6.96 -0.37 17.53
CA THR A 19 7.43 -0.84 16.21
C THR A 19 7.73 0.33 15.27
N ASN A 20 6.92 1.40 15.28
CA ASN A 20 7.20 2.60 14.50
C ASN A 20 8.46 3.33 14.98
N ARG A 21 8.74 3.35 16.29
CA ARG A 21 9.96 3.94 16.85
C ARG A 21 11.21 3.19 16.40
N GLU A 22 11.15 1.86 16.33
CA GLU A 22 12.27 1.04 15.86
C GLU A 22 12.65 1.33 14.40
N VAL A 23 11.65 1.59 13.55
CA VAL A 23 11.90 1.90 12.14
C VAL A 23 12.09 3.40 11.85
N ALA A 24 11.78 4.27 12.80
CA ALA A 24 11.87 5.73 12.63
C ALA A 24 13.31 6.23 12.45
N GLY A 25 14.30 5.48 12.93
CA GLY A 25 15.72 5.86 12.80
C GLY A 25 16.29 5.72 11.39
N TRP A 26 15.64 4.95 10.51
CA TRP A 26 16.17 4.64 9.17
C TRP A 26 15.15 4.80 8.02
N LEU A 27 13.85 4.88 8.32
CA LEU A 27 12.82 5.21 7.32
C LEU A 27 12.56 6.72 7.24
N PRO A 28 12.31 7.25 6.03
CA PRO A 28 11.88 8.65 5.84
C PRO A 28 10.63 9.01 6.65
N ASP A 29 10.39 10.31 6.87
CA ASP A 29 9.15 10.74 7.54
C ASP A 29 7.94 10.38 6.70
N HIS A 30 6.81 10.13 7.35
CA HIS A 30 5.56 9.81 6.65
C HIS A 30 5.08 10.93 5.70
N ASN A 31 5.51 12.18 5.91
CA ASN A 31 5.22 13.30 5.02
C ASN A 31 6.23 13.48 3.89
N ASP A 32 7.32 12.71 3.84
CA ASP A 32 8.29 12.80 2.76
C ASP A 32 7.68 12.35 1.42
N GLY A 33 8.15 12.92 0.32
CA GLY A 33 7.59 12.68 -1.01
C GLY A 33 7.59 11.20 -1.40
N ILE A 34 8.61 10.44 -0.99
CA ILE A 34 8.68 8.99 -1.21
C ILE A 34 7.55 8.25 -0.50
N CYS A 35 7.30 8.56 0.78
CA CYS A 35 6.22 7.97 1.56
C CYS A 35 4.84 8.31 0.98
N GLN A 36 4.65 9.56 0.58
CA GLN A 36 3.40 10.03 -0.02
C GLN A 36 3.13 9.40 -1.38
N SER A 37 4.16 9.33 -2.25
CA SER A 37 4.02 8.74 -3.59
C SER A 37 3.67 7.25 -3.53
N GLN A 38 4.34 6.48 -2.67
CA GLN A 38 4.04 5.06 -2.47
C GLN A 38 2.64 4.85 -1.88
N THR A 39 2.27 5.67 -0.88
CA THR A 39 0.95 5.60 -0.26
C THR A 39 -0.16 5.92 -1.25
N ASP A 40 0.01 6.95 -2.08
CA ASP A 40 -1.00 7.35 -3.07
C ASP A 40 -1.06 6.35 -4.24
N TRP A 41 0.08 5.81 -4.67
CA TRP A 41 0.14 4.70 -5.63
C TRP A 41 -0.62 3.47 -5.12
N LEU A 42 -0.36 3.06 -3.88
CA LEU A 42 -1.03 1.92 -3.27
C LEU A 42 -2.54 2.12 -3.17
N LYS A 43 -3.00 3.30 -2.75
CA LYS A 43 -4.43 3.63 -2.75
C LYS A 43 -5.03 3.61 -4.15
N PHE A 44 -4.30 4.07 -5.15
CA PHE A 44 -4.75 4.06 -6.53
C PHE A 44 -4.93 2.63 -7.06
N LEU A 45 -3.99 1.74 -6.77
CA LEU A 45 -4.13 0.30 -7.05
C LEU A 45 -5.35 -0.29 -6.34
N MET A 46 -5.62 0.08 -5.09
CA MET A 46 -6.82 -0.33 -4.34
C MET A 46 -8.13 0.33 -4.82
N LYS A 47 -8.12 1.11 -5.90
CA LYS A 47 -9.26 1.92 -6.40
C LYS A 47 -9.83 2.88 -5.33
N ARG A 48 -9.00 3.33 -4.38
CA ARG A 48 -9.36 4.36 -3.38
C ARG A 48 -8.99 5.76 -3.87
N THR A 49 -9.76 6.27 -4.84
CA THR A 49 -9.62 7.63 -5.35
C THR A 49 -10.21 8.69 -4.41
N LYS A 50 -11.09 8.31 -3.48
CA LYS A 50 -11.74 9.20 -2.50
C LYS A 50 -11.37 8.84 -1.06
N LEU A 51 -11.26 9.86 -0.19
CA LEU A 51 -10.92 9.68 1.23
C LEU A 51 -11.91 8.77 1.96
N GLU A 52 -13.19 8.81 1.59
CA GLU A 52 -14.28 8.06 2.23
C GLU A 52 -14.49 6.65 1.67
N ALA A 53 -13.88 6.34 0.52
CA ALA A 53 -14.02 5.03 -0.10
C ALA A 53 -13.54 3.94 0.88
N PRO A 54 -14.32 2.85 1.09
CA PRO A 54 -13.87 1.74 1.91
C PRO A 54 -12.60 1.12 1.32
N TYR A 55 -11.82 0.46 2.17
CA TYR A 55 -10.75 -0.41 1.68
C TYR A 55 -11.36 -1.71 1.15
N PRO A 56 -10.74 -2.34 0.13
CA PRO A 56 -11.21 -3.63 -0.35
C PRO A 56 -11.17 -4.68 0.77
N PRO A 57 -12.07 -5.67 0.76
CA PRO A 57 -12.06 -6.74 1.76
C PRO A 57 -10.77 -7.57 1.68
N SER A 58 -10.45 -8.29 2.75
CA SER A 58 -9.38 -9.31 2.71
C SER A 58 -9.61 -10.29 1.55
N PRO A 59 -8.55 -10.93 1.01
CA PRO A 59 -8.71 -11.97 0.01
C PRO A 59 -9.59 -13.11 0.53
N THR A 60 -10.33 -13.73 -0.39
CA THR A 60 -11.15 -14.91 -0.08
C THR A 60 -10.27 -16.12 0.21
N SER A 61 -10.82 -17.14 0.87
CA SER A 61 -10.12 -18.41 1.10
C SER A 61 -9.61 -19.03 -0.21
N THR A 62 -10.40 -18.95 -1.28
CA THR A 62 -10.04 -19.42 -2.61
C THR A 62 -8.86 -18.64 -3.21
N GLN A 63 -8.82 -17.33 -3.04
CA GLN A 63 -7.68 -16.52 -3.50
C GLN A 63 -6.40 -16.86 -2.71
N LEU A 64 -6.53 -17.07 -1.40
CA LEU A 64 -5.40 -17.47 -0.54
C LEU A 64 -4.88 -18.87 -0.90
N SER A 65 -5.77 -19.83 -1.19
CA SER A 65 -5.40 -21.19 -1.58
C SER A 65 -4.76 -21.23 -2.96
N ASN A 66 -5.26 -20.41 -3.89
CA ASN A 66 -4.79 -20.38 -5.27
C ASN A 66 -3.55 -19.50 -5.47
N LEU A 67 -3.10 -18.76 -4.45
CA LEU A 67 -1.88 -17.96 -4.53
C LEU A 67 -0.71 -18.90 -4.89
N PRO A 68 -0.01 -18.67 -6.01
CA PRO A 68 1.09 -19.55 -6.41
C PRO A 68 2.31 -19.41 -5.49
N VAL A 69 3.17 -20.43 -5.46
CA VAL A 69 4.42 -20.38 -4.69
C VAL A 69 5.47 -19.67 -5.55
N ILE A 70 5.62 -18.37 -5.34
CA ILE A 70 6.52 -17.50 -6.11
C ILE A 70 7.48 -16.82 -5.13
N LEU A 71 8.77 -16.83 -5.45
CA LEU A 71 9.78 -16.14 -4.66
C LEU A 71 9.77 -14.64 -4.97
N PRO A 72 9.92 -13.75 -3.97
CA PRO A 72 9.99 -12.31 -4.19
C PRO A 72 11.08 -11.89 -5.20
N SER A 73 12.22 -12.58 -5.19
CA SER A 73 13.32 -12.35 -6.12
C SER A 73 12.94 -12.63 -7.58
N LEU A 74 12.09 -13.64 -7.83
CA LEU A 74 11.61 -13.95 -9.18
C LEU A 74 10.66 -12.86 -9.70
N ILE A 75 9.77 -12.36 -8.83
CA ILE A 75 8.86 -11.26 -9.17
C ILE A 75 9.67 -10.02 -9.56
N GLN A 76 10.69 -9.67 -8.77
CA GLN A 76 11.54 -8.50 -9.02
C GLN A 76 12.40 -8.64 -10.28
N ALA A 77 12.94 -9.83 -10.54
CA ALA A 77 13.80 -10.08 -11.70
C ALA A 77 13.03 -10.10 -13.03
N ASP A 78 11.77 -10.57 -13.01
CA ASP A 78 10.94 -10.56 -14.20
C ASP A 78 10.58 -9.13 -14.62
N ARG A 79 11.00 -8.72 -15.82
CA ARG A 79 10.67 -7.42 -16.41
C ARG A 79 9.85 -7.55 -17.69
N SER A 80 9.38 -8.75 -18.01
CA SER A 80 8.69 -9.05 -19.26
C SER A 80 7.46 -8.16 -19.47
N VAL A 81 6.67 -7.93 -18.41
CA VAL A 81 5.48 -7.07 -18.45
C VAL A 81 5.77 -5.64 -18.90
N PHE A 82 6.95 -5.10 -18.59
CA PHE A 82 7.34 -3.73 -18.94
C PHE A 82 7.84 -3.58 -20.37
N SER A 83 8.09 -4.70 -21.06
CA SER A 83 8.57 -4.70 -22.44
C SER A 83 7.44 -4.84 -23.47
N THR A 84 6.23 -5.15 -23.01
CA THR A 84 5.06 -5.35 -23.87
C THR A 84 4.61 -4.01 -24.47
N PRO A 85 4.61 -3.85 -25.82
CA PRO A 85 4.03 -2.67 -26.45
C PRO A 85 2.52 -2.66 -26.18
N GLN A 86 2.05 -1.75 -25.34
CA GLN A 86 0.61 -1.61 -25.12
C GLN A 86 -0.02 -0.81 -26.26
N SER A 87 -1.06 -1.38 -26.87
CA SER A 87 -1.95 -0.64 -27.76
C SER A 87 -2.68 0.42 -26.93
N THR A 88 -2.53 1.68 -27.34
CA THR A 88 -3.13 2.88 -26.74
C THR A 88 -4.65 2.94 -26.89
N SER A 89 -5.36 1.88 -26.48
CA SER A 89 -6.82 1.86 -26.42
C SER A 89 -7.25 1.78 -24.96
N GLU A 90 -6.95 2.83 -24.20
CA GLU A 90 -7.60 3.05 -22.91
C GLU A 90 -8.81 3.97 -23.17
N GLN A 91 -10.01 3.45 -22.88
CA GLN A 91 -11.21 4.28 -22.79
C GLN A 91 -10.94 5.41 -21.78
N PRO A 92 -11.39 6.65 -22.06
CA PRO A 92 -11.16 7.76 -21.15
C PRO A 92 -11.70 7.42 -19.76
N PRO A 93 -10.97 7.76 -18.68
CA PRO A 93 -11.44 7.51 -17.33
C PRO A 93 -12.81 8.14 -17.16
N SER A 94 -13.77 7.37 -16.65
CA SER A 94 -15.07 7.88 -16.22
C SER A 94 -14.87 9.09 -15.31
N ASP A 95 -15.79 10.06 -15.29
CA ASP A 95 -15.69 11.27 -14.46
C ASP A 95 -15.45 10.97 -12.95
N THR A 96 -15.76 9.74 -12.50
CA THR A 96 -15.48 9.25 -11.15
C THR A 96 -14.03 8.84 -10.88
N ASP A 97 -13.20 8.68 -11.91
CA ASP A 97 -11.85 8.14 -11.82
C ASP A 97 -10.74 9.18 -11.96
N LYS A 98 -11.06 10.46 -12.21
CA LYS A 98 -10.06 11.52 -12.46
C LYS A 98 -8.86 11.46 -11.50
N PRO A 99 -7.62 11.56 -12.01
CA PRO A 99 -6.43 11.51 -11.18
C PRO A 99 -6.47 12.61 -10.12
N LEU A 100 -6.08 12.27 -8.89
CA LEU A 100 -5.90 13.26 -7.84
C LEU A 100 -4.84 14.30 -8.26
N ARG A 101 -4.83 15.49 -7.65
CA ARG A 101 -3.95 16.63 -8.02
C ARG A 101 -2.47 16.33 -8.31
N ARG A 102 -1.91 15.24 -7.78
CA ARG A 102 -0.50 14.85 -7.96
C ARG A 102 -0.31 13.64 -8.87
N GLN A 103 -1.38 12.96 -9.24
CA GLN A 103 -1.38 11.78 -10.10
C GLN A 103 -1.35 12.22 -11.56
N LYS A 104 -0.56 11.53 -12.37
CA LYS A 104 -0.46 11.77 -13.81
C LYS A 104 -1.34 10.75 -14.56
N ASP A 105 -1.76 11.07 -15.77
CA ASP A 105 -2.55 10.16 -16.59
C ASP A 105 -1.83 8.82 -16.87
N CYS A 106 -0.50 8.81 -16.94
CA CYS A 106 0.28 7.58 -17.08
C CYS A 106 0.10 6.56 -15.94
N TRP A 107 -0.52 6.95 -14.82
CA TRP A 107 -0.83 6.03 -13.74
C TRP A 107 -1.80 4.92 -14.17
N TYR A 108 -2.75 5.20 -15.08
CA TYR A 108 -3.68 4.17 -15.58
C TYR A 108 -2.93 3.08 -16.33
N LEU A 109 -2.06 3.47 -17.27
CA LEU A 109 -1.15 2.57 -17.97
C LEU A 109 -0.38 1.68 -16.98
N TYR A 110 0.23 2.28 -15.97
CA TYR A 110 1.04 1.54 -14.99
C TYR A 110 0.20 0.64 -14.10
N ARG A 111 -1.07 1.00 -13.82
CA ARG A 111 -2.01 0.12 -13.12
C ARG A 111 -2.41 -1.06 -14.00
N THR A 112 -2.61 -0.82 -15.30
CA THR A 112 -2.88 -1.88 -16.28
C THR A 112 -1.70 -2.87 -16.32
N LEU A 113 -0.47 -2.38 -16.37
CA LEU A 113 0.74 -3.21 -16.28
C LEU A 113 0.82 -3.99 -14.96
N PHE A 114 0.49 -3.36 -13.84
CA PHE A 114 0.44 -4.02 -12.52
C PHE A 114 -0.50 -5.23 -12.51
N TYR A 115 -1.73 -5.07 -13.00
CA TYR A 115 -2.69 -6.18 -13.04
C TYR A 115 -2.35 -7.23 -14.09
N HIS A 116 -1.76 -6.82 -15.22
CA HIS A 116 -1.26 -7.76 -16.21
C HIS A 116 -0.14 -8.64 -15.63
N ASP A 117 0.76 -8.05 -14.84
CA ASP A 117 1.84 -8.78 -14.15
C ASP A 117 1.29 -9.77 -13.10
N LEU A 118 0.32 -9.33 -12.29
CA LEU A 118 -0.36 -10.24 -11.36
C LEU A 118 -0.99 -11.44 -12.10
N ASN A 119 -1.68 -11.18 -13.21
CA ASN A 119 -2.29 -12.22 -14.03
C ASN A 119 -1.24 -13.15 -14.66
N HIS A 120 -0.09 -12.61 -15.09
CA HIS A 120 1.03 -13.40 -15.62
C HIS A 120 1.52 -14.43 -14.58
N PHE A 121 1.53 -14.04 -13.32
CA PHE A 121 1.86 -14.91 -12.19
C PHE A 121 0.67 -15.70 -11.64
N GLY A 122 -0.48 -15.75 -12.33
CA GLY A 122 -1.66 -16.53 -11.92
C GLY A 122 -2.46 -15.94 -10.76
N ILE A 123 -2.24 -14.66 -10.42
CA ILE A 123 -2.93 -13.96 -9.33
C ILE A 123 -4.04 -13.10 -9.93
N GLN A 124 -5.27 -13.57 -9.83
CA GLN A 124 -6.45 -12.88 -10.37
C GLN A 124 -7.15 -12.05 -9.29
N ILE A 125 -6.77 -10.77 -9.18
CA ILE A 125 -7.42 -9.80 -8.28
C ILE A 125 -7.55 -8.44 -8.97
N ASP A 126 -8.68 -7.76 -8.77
CA ASP A 126 -8.89 -6.34 -9.06
C ASP A 126 -10.10 -5.84 -8.24
N PRO A 127 -9.94 -4.91 -7.28
CA PRO A 127 -8.71 -4.18 -6.94
C PRO A 127 -7.71 -4.99 -6.10
N LEU A 128 -6.47 -4.51 -6.07
CA LEU A 128 -5.44 -4.95 -5.12
C LEU A 128 -6.00 -4.94 -3.69
N THR A 129 -5.70 -5.98 -2.91
CA THR A 129 -6.05 -6.03 -1.48
C THR A 129 -4.95 -6.71 -0.66
N PHE A 130 -4.96 -6.45 0.64
CA PHE A 130 -4.13 -7.14 1.62
C PHE A 130 -4.99 -8.05 2.48
N ASP A 131 -4.37 -9.09 3.03
CA ASP A 131 -4.94 -9.80 4.15
C ASP A 131 -4.78 -8.94 5.41
N TRP A 132 -5.86 -8.24 5.76
CA TRP A 132 -5.91 -7.32 6.90
C TRP A 132 -5.76 -8.01 8.25
N LEU A 133 -5.89 -9.33 8.31
CA LEU A 133 -5.77 -10.13 9.53
C LEU A 133 -4.36 -10.71 9.69
N GLN A 134 -3.67 -10.97 8.59
CA GLN A 134 -2.33 -11.58 8.58
C GLN A 134 -1.20 -10.54 8.61
N PRO A 135 -0.02 -10.85 9.17
CA PRO A 135 1.13 -9.94 9.19
C PRO A 135 1.62 -9.59 7.78
N GLU A 136 2.42 -8.54 7.67
CA GLU A 136 3.11 -8.12 6.45
C GLU A 136 4.00 -9.24 5.89
N SER A 137 4.59 -10.07 6.76
CA SER A 137 5.39 -11.23 6.41
C SER A 137 4.59 -12.45 5.94
N SER A 138 3.25 -12.39 6.00
CA SER A 138 2.43 -13.47 5.45
C SER A 138 2.64 -13.61 3.94
N ARG A 139 2.46 -14.83 3.42
CA ARG A 139 2.70 -15.14 2.00
C ARG A 139 1.93 -14.21 1.06
N TRP A 140 0.66 -13.94 1.37
CA TRP A 140 -0.15 -13.01 0.59
C TRP A 140 0.39 -11.57 0.65
N ASN A 141 0.56 -11.02 1.85
CA ASN A 141 0.94 -9.62 1.99
C ASN A 141 2.35 -9.35 1.46
N SER A 142 3.32 -10.22 1.74
CA SER A 142 4.68 -10.11 1.20
C SER A 142 4.71 -10.17 -0.34
N THR A 143 3.91 -11.05 -0.96
CA THR A 143 3.77 -11.13 -2.42
C THR A 143 3.21 -9.82 -2.98
N MET A 144 2.09 -9.32 -2.43
CA MET A 144 1.48 -8.07 -2.88
C MET A 144 2.42 -6.87 -2.71
N LEU A 145 3.13 -6.79 -1.57
CA LEU A 145 4.13 -5.75 -1.33
C LEU A 145 5.24 -5.80 -2.38
N THR A 146 5.70 -6.99 -2.75
CA THR A 146 6.75 -7.17 -3.78
C THR A 146 6.29 -6.62 -5.13
N PHE A 147 5.09 -6.97 -5.59
CA PHE A 147 4.54 -6.41 -6.82
C PHE A 147 4.39 -4.88 -6.74
N VAL A 148 3.93 -4.35 -5.61
CA VAL A 148 3.79 -2.90 -5.43
C VAL A 148 5.14 -2.19 -5.53
N VAL A 149 6.19 -2.71 -4.88
CA VAL A 149 7.55 -2.13 -4.93
C VAL A 149 8.10 -2.20 -6.36
N LYS A 150 7.99 -3.36 -7.03
CA LYS A 150 8.40 -3.55 -8.43
C LYS A 150 7.82 -2.47 -9.35
N HIS A 151 6.49 -2.36 -9.35
CA HIS A 151 5.77 -1.44 -10.24
C HIS A 151 5.94 0.02 -9.86
N TRP A 152 5.99 0.33 -8.57
CA TRP A 152 6.28 1.70 -8.13
C TRP A 152 7.68 2.12 -8.56
N THR A 153 8.68 1.25 -8.43
CA THR A 153 10.06 1.56 -8.81
C THR A 153 10.16 1.82 -10.31
N TRP A 154 9.56 0.95 -11.12
CA TRP A 154 9.55 1.11 -12.56
C TRP A 154 8.81 2.40 -12.99
N ALA A 155 7.63 2.67 -12.43
CA ALA A 155 6.87 3.89 -12.72
C ALA A 155 7.65 5.15 -12.30
N LYS A 156 8.37 5.11 -11.18
CA LYS A 156 9.24 6.21 -10.72
C LYS A 156 10.34 6.51 -11.74
N ASP A 157 11.01 5.48 -12.24
CA ASP A 157 12.08 5.64 -13.25
C ASP A 157 11.55 6.26 -14.55
N HIS A 158 10.25 6.15 -14.80
CA HIS A 158 9.54 6.77 -15.92
C HIS A 158 8.79 8.06 -15.51
N SER A 159 9.23 8.71 -14.43
CA SER A 159 8.73 10.03 -13.99
C SER A 159 7.25 10.06 -13.61
N ALA A 160 6.61 8.93 -13.29
CA ALA A 160 5.21 8.88 -12.85
C ALA A 160 4.93 9.74 -11.62
N PHE A 161 5.94 9.87 -10.74
CA PHE A 161 5.86 10.51 -9.44
C PHE A 161 6.60 11.86 -9.38
N SER A 162 6.90 12.50 -10.52
CA SER A 162 7.66 13.76 -10.51
C SER A 162 6.94 14.93 -9.82
N ASN A 163 5.64 14.80 -9.52
CA ASN A 163 4.87 15.77 -8.73
C ASN A 163 5.07 15.60 -7.21
N TYR A 164 5.88 14.62 -6.80
CA TYR A 164 6.28 14.40 -5.42
C TYR A 164 7.75 14.82 -5.26
N SER A 165 8.07 15.55 -4.20
CA SER A 165 9.44 15.91 -3.85
C SER A 165 10.16 14.68 -3.27
N ILE A 166 10.62 13.78 -4.15
CA ILE A 166 11.35 12.56 -3.79
C ILE A 166 12.84 12.88 -3.83
N ASP A 167 13.51 12.78 -2.68
CA ASP A 167 14.97 12.83 -2.61
C ASP A 167 15.57 11.52 -3.13
N PRO A 168 16.39 11.54 -4.20
CA PRO A 168 17.05 10.35 -4.71
C PRO A 168 17.88 9.59 -3.68
N GLN A 169 18.46 10.27 -2.68
CA GLN A 169 19.27 9.64 -1.63
C GLN A 169 18.43 8.80 -0.65
N GLN A 170 17.12 9.02 -0.63
CA GLN A 170 16.18 8.25 0.17
C GLN A 170 15.65 7.01 -0.56
N ILE A 171 15.98 6.82 -1.83
CA ILE A 171 15.50 5.69 -2.63
C ILE A 171 16.45 4.50 -2.43
N ASP A 172 15.95 3.51 -1.70
CA ASP A 172 16.57 2.21 -1.54
C ASP A 172 15.46 1.14 -1.47
N GLU A 173 15.74 -0.06 -1.97
CA GLU A 173 14.73 -1.12 -2.05
C GLU A 173 14.21 -1.49 -0.65
N LEU A 174 15.11 -1.66 0.33
CA LEU A 174 14.76 -1.97 1.71
C LEU A 174 13.87 -0.86 2.31
N LYS A 175 14.20 0.41 2.04
CA LYS A 175 13.35 1.55 2.45
C LYS A 175 11.97 1.50 1.81
N CYS A 176 11.86 1.14 0.53
CA CYS A 176 10.57 1.03 -0.15
C CYS A 176 9.68 -0.04 0.49
N PHE A 177 10.22 -1.23 0.76
CA PHE A 177 9.50 -2.25 1.51
C PHE A 177 9.12 -1.76 2.91
N GLY A 178 10.06 -1.20 3.66
CA GLY A 178 9.81 -0.73 5.03
C GLY A 178 8.74 0.37 5.11
N ILE A 179 8.66 1.26 4.13
CA ILE A 179 7.60 2.28 4.03
C ILE A 179 6.22 1.61 3.88
N LEU A 180 6.09 0.67 2.94
CA LEU A 180 4.81 0.00 2.67
C LEU A 180 4.38 -0.93 3.82
N GLU A 181 5.32 -1.62 4.44
CA GLU A 181 5.04 -2.42 5.63
C GLU A 181 4.59 -1.54 6.81
N ARG A 182 5.27 -0.41 7.06
CA ARG A 182 4.87 0.56 8.08
C ARG A 182 3.46 1.08 7.81
N TRP A 183 3.14 1.36 6.55
CA TRP A 183 1.80 1.75 6.13
C TRP A 183 0.78 0.64 6.42
N LEU A 184 1.07 -0.61 6.05
CA LEU A 184 0.18 -1.76 6.25
C LEU A 184 -0.09 -2.02 7.74
N ARG A 185 0.96 -2.05 8.57
CA ARG A 185 0.86 -2.17 10.04
C ARG A 185 -0.01 -1.07 10.63
N GLY A 186 0.22 0.17 10.20
CA GLY A 186 -0.56 1.34 10.61
C GLY A 186 -2.04 1.21 10.23
N LYS A 187 -2.33 0.74 9.02
CA LYS A 187 -3.71 0.60 8.54
C LYS A 187 -4.46 -0.53 9.21
N LYS A 188 -3.84 -1.71 9.39
CA LYS A 188 -4.41 -2.83 10.16
C LYS A 188 -4.77 -2.41 11.58
N SER A 189 -3.87 -1.68 12.24
CA SER A 189 -4.11 -1.15 13.59
C SER A 189 -5.29 -0.19 13.62
N ALA A 190 -5.47 0.65 12.59
CA ALA A 190 -6.62 1.53 12.47
C ALA A 190 -7.92 0.75 12.26
N LEU A 191 -7.94 -0.27 11.39
CA LEU A 191 -9.10 -1.14 11.17
C LEU A 191 -9.51 -1.88 12.45
N LYS A 192 -8.53 -2.39 13.22
CA LYS A 192 -8.78 -3.03 14.52
C LYS A 192 -9.39 -2.05 15.54
N LYS A 193 -9.01 -0.77 15.49
CA LYS A 193 -9.62 0.28 16.33
C LYS A 193 -11.03 0.63 15.86
N GLU A 194 -11.25 0.75 14.55
CA GLU A 194 -12.57 0.98 13.93
C GLU A 194 -13.55 -0.15 14.31
N ALA A 195 -13.14 -1.42 14.22
CA ALA A 195 -13.97 -2.56 14.59
C ALA A 195 -14.33 -2.61 16.09
N ARG A 196 -13.51 -2.00 16.96
CA ARG A 196 -13.76 -1.92 18.40
C ARG A 196 -14.57 -0.69 18.81
N ASN A 197 -14.63 0.33 17.95
CA ASN A 197 -15.27 1.60 18.24
C ASN A 197 -15.88 2.18 16.96
N ASN A 198 -17.20 2.04 16.82
CA ASN A 198 -17.96 2.52 15.66
C ASN A 198 -17.81 4.03 15.43
N ASP A 199 -17.51 4.82 16.47
CA ASP A 199 -17.32 6.27 16.38
C ASP A 199 -15.89 6.68 16.00
N TYR A 200 -14.93 5.75 15.93
CA TYR A 200 -13.54 6.09 15.61
C TYR A 200 -13.41 6.73 14.22
N LYS A 201 -14.19 6.25 13.24
CA LYS A 201 -14.16 6.78 11.88
C LYS A 201 -14.67 8.22 11.83
N SER A 202 -15.80 8.51 12.48
CA SER A 202 -16.39 9.85 12.53
C SER A 202 -15.49 10.84 13.27
N VAL A 203 -14.90 10.44 14.40
CA VAL A 203 -13.92 11.25 15.14
C VAL A 203 -12.67 11.56 14.31
N LYS A 204 -12.15 10.57 13.58
CA LYS A 204 -10.97 10.77 12.72
C LYS A 204 -11.24 11.72 11.56
N ILE A 205 -12.39 11.58 10.90
CA ILE A 205 -12.82 12.49 9.82
C ILE A 205 -12.99 13.92 10.38
N ARG A 206 -13.65 14.07 11.54
CA ARG A 206 -13.81 15.37 12.21
C ARG A 206 -12.47 16.03 12.50
N ASN A 207 -11.53 15.27 13.05
CA ASN A 207 -10.19 15.77 13.37
C ASN A 207 -9.37 16.12 12.12
N ALA A 208 -9.51 15.35 11.03
CA ALA A 208 -8.88 15.68 9.75
C ALA A 208 -9.42 16.99 9.17
N ARG A 209 -10.75 17.19 9.19
CA ARG A 209 -11.39 18.44 8.77
C ARG A 209 -10.94 19.64 9.62
N HIS A 210 -10.87 19.48 10.94
CA HIS A 210 -10.38 20.55 11.84
C HIS A 210 -8.93 20.95 11.55
N LYS A 211 -8.06 19.99 11.19
CA LYS A 211 -6.69 20.30 10.78
C LYS A 211 -6.65 21.10 9.49
N THR A 212 -7.42 20.70 8.47
CA THR A 212 -7.50 21.43 7.20
C THR A 212 -7.98 22.87 7.40
N VAL A 213 -9.01 23.08 8.24
CA VAL A 213 -9.54 24.43 8.52
C VAL A 213 -8.48 25.30 9.21
N ARG A 214 -7.78 24.79 10.23
CA ARG A 214 -6.70 25.54 10.91
C ARG A 214 -5.54 25.91 9.98
N SER A 215 -5.18 25.03 9.05
CA SER A 215 -4.10 25.30 8.08
C SER A 215 -4.46 26.41 7.08
N THR A 216 -5.74 26.52 6.69
CA THR A 216 -6.21 27.57 5.77
C THR A 216 -6.27 28.94 6.46
N SER A 217 -6.63 29.00 7.75
CA SER A 217 -6.73 30.26 8.50
C SER A 217 -5.38 30.94 8.80
N ILE A 218 -4.27 30.19 8.72
CA ILE A 218 -2.91 30.74 8.95
C ILE A 218 -2.33 31.37 7.68
N LEU A 219 -2.87 31.06 6.50
CA LEU A 219 -2.40 31.60 5.20
C LEU A 219 -3.13 32.87 4.74
N THR A 220 -4.04 33.41 5.56
CA THR A 220 -4.86 34.60 5.25
C THR A 220 -4.51 35.83 6.09
N HIS A 221 -3.31 35.89 6.67
CA HIS A 221 -2.80 37.06 7.38
C HIS A 221 -1.42 37.47 6.87
#